data_AF-A0A1B1YKT3-F1
#
_entry.id   AF-A0A1B1YKT3-F1
#
_cell.length_a   1.000
_cell.length_b   1.000
_cell.length_c   1.000
_cell.angle_alpha   90.00
_cell.angle_beta   90.00
_cell.angle_gamma   90.00
#
_symmetry.space_group_name_H-M   'P 1'
#
loop_
_entity.id
_entity.type
_entity.pdbx_description
1 polymer ?
#
loop_
_entity_poly.entity_id
_entity_poly.type
_entity_poly.pdbx_seq_one_letter_code
_entity_poly.pdbx_strand_id
1 'polypeptide(L)'
;MIKIYGMDTCPDCAYIKEQIENNPNFEYMDIGSHVRVLKEFLKIRDNSEIFLHVKENGQIGIPCFVLEDGRITLDAKEAGLKNRPDENPAFCSLGANSEGKRC
;
A
#
# COMPACT_ATOMS: atom_id res chain seq x y z
N MET A 1 1.79 -14.41 9.27
CA MET A 1 0.68 -13.52 8.87
C MET A 1 1.26 -12.26 8.26
N ILE A 2 0.80 -11.89 7.06
CA ILE A 2 1.19 -10.68 6.35
C ILE A 2 0.26 -9.54 6.78
N LYS A 3 0.82 -8.39 7.17
CA LYS A 3 0.02 -7.19 7.48
C LYS A 3 -0.06 -6.28 6.27
N ILE A 4 -1.25 -5.75 6.01
CA ILE A 4 -1.51 -4.87 4.88
C ILE A 4 -2.06 -3.55 5.41
N TYR A 5 -1.30 -2.47 5.28
CA TYR A 5 -1.76 -1.13 5.62
C TYR A 5 -2.38 -0.49 4.39
N GLY A 6 -3.62 -0.05 4.52
CA GLY A 6 -4.39 0.53 3.43
C GLY A 6 -5.52 1.42 3.93
N MET A 7 -6.30 1.94 2.99
CA MET A 7 -7.50 2.73 3.29
C MET A 7 -8.54 2.45 2.20
N ASP A 8 -9.81 2.32 2.58
CA ASP A 8 -10.89 1.93 1.66
C ASP A 8 -11.14 2.94 0.53
N THR A 9 -10.71 4.20 0.70
CA THR A 9 -10.77 5.24 -0.33
C THR A 9 -9.67 5.12 -1.41
N CYS A 10 -8.69 4.24 -1.22
CA CYS A 10 -7.67 3.94 -2.21
C CYS A 10 -8.13 2.75 -3.09
N PRO A 11 -8.30 2.95 -4.41
CA PRO A 11 -8.77 1.89 -5.30
C PRO A 11 -7.88 0.64 -5.32
N ASP A 12 -6.55 0.80 -5.20
CA ASP A 12 -5.63 -0.32 -5.13
C ASP A 12 -5.79 -1.09 -3.82
N CYS A 13 -6.01 -0.40 -2.69
CA CYS A 13 -6.30 -1.05 -1.42
C CYS A 13 -7.62 -1.82 -1.44
N ALA A 14 -8.67 -1.26 -2.06
CA ALA A 14 -9.95 -1.96 -2.22
C ALA A 14 -9.78 -3.27 -3.02
N TYR A 15 -9.03 -3.22 -4.12
CA TYR A 15 -8.72 -4.41 -4.93
C TYR A 15 -7.92 -5.48 -4.15
N ILE A 16 -7.03 -5.06 -3.25
CA ILE A 16 -6.31 -5.99 -2.36
C ILE A 16 -7.25 -6.59 -1.31
N LYS A 17 -8.13 -5.78 -0.72
CA LYS A 17 -9.08 -6.20 0.31
C LYS A 17 -10.01 -7.31 -0.19
N GLU A 18 -10.45 -7.24 -1.45
CA GLU A 18 -11.23 -8.30 -2.10
C GLU A 18 -10.44 -9.62 -2.26
N GLN A 19 -9.15 -9.54 -2.60
CA GLN A 19 -8.33 -10.75 -2.82
C GLN A 19 -8.03 -11.53 -1.54
N ILE A 20 -8.01 -10.85 -0.40
CA ILE A 20 -7.71 -11.43 0.91
C ILE A 20 -8.96 -11.75 1.72
N GLU A 21 -10.16 -11.56 1.14
CA GLU A 21 -11.41 -11.83 1.83
C GLU A 21 -11.43 -13.29 2.32
N ASN A 22 -11.73 -13.47 3.61
CA ASN A 22 -11.73 -14.78 4.29
C ASN A 22 -10.37 -15.52 4.29
N ASN A 23 -9.26 -14.85 3.98
CA ASN A 23 -7.93 -15.45 4.02
C ASN A 23 -7.21 -15.13 5.36
N PRO A 24 -7.04 -16.11 6.26
CA PRO A 24 -6.44 -15.86 7.58
C PRO A 24 -4.94 -15.57 7.54
N ASN A 25 -4.28 -15.73 6.38
CA ASN A 25 -2.86 -15.40 6.23
C ASN A 25 -2.60 -13.89 6.19
N PHE A 26 -3.65 -13.08 5.99
CA PHE A 26 -3.57 -11.64 5.85
C PHE A 26 -4.34 -10.92 6.95
N GLU A 27 -3.76 -9.83 7.45
CA GLU A 27 -4.40 -8.89 8.37
C GLU A 27 -4.47 -7.52 7.69
N TYR A 28 -5.68 -7.01 7.43
CA TYR A 28 -5.87 -5.70 6.84
C TYR A 28 -6.00 -4.62 7.92
N MET A 29 -5.11 -3.64 7.86
CA MET A 29 -4.98 -2.53 8.79
C MET A 29 -5.44 -1.24 8.10
N ASP A 30 -6.69 -0.84 8.34
CA ASP A 30 -7.22 0.43 7.83
C ASP A 30 -6.59 1.61 8.58
N ILE A 31 -5.70 2.34 7.91
CA ILE A 31 -4.99 3.50 8.49
C ILE A 31 -5.92 4.69 8.75
N GLY A 32 -7.07 4.75 8.07
CA GLY A 32 -8.10 5.77 8.27
C GLY A 32 -8.99 5.51 9.49
N SER A 33 -9.01 4.26 10.00
CA SER A 33 -9.93 3.86 11.06
C SER A 33 -9.60 4.45 12.44
N HIS A 34 -8.32 4.55 12.80
CA HIS A 34 -7.88 5.03 14.11
C HIS A 34 -6.44 5.52 14.08
N VAL A 35 -6.15 6.60 14.82
CA VAL A 35 -4.80 7.18 14.99
C VAL A 35 -3.73 6.17 15.48
N ARG A 36 -4.11 5.06 16.13
CA ARG A 36 -3.14 4.04 16.57
C ARG A 36 -2.57 3.28 15.38
N VAL A 37 -3.43 2.91 14.43
CA VAL A 37 -3.04 2.24 13.18
C VAL A 37 -2.24 3.20 12.31
N LEU A 38 -2.68 4.46 12.19
CA LEU A 38 -1.92 5.49 11.48
C LEU A 38 -0.53 5.69 12.08
N LYS A 39 -0.40 5.76 13.42
CA LYS A 39 0.90 5.90 14.08
C LYS A 39 1.81 4.71 13.85
N GLU A 40 1.26 3.50 13.80
CA GLU A 40 2.01 2.29 13.46
C GLU A 40 2.52 2.35 12.02
N PHE A 41 1.66 2.71 11.06
CA PHE A 41 2.04 2.88 9.67
C PHE A 41 3.10 3.99 9.47
N LEU A 42 2.96 5.14 10.13
CA LEU A 42 3.94 6.23 10.03
C LEU A 42 5.32 5.82 10.54
N LYS A 43 5.41 4.99 11.59
CA LYS A 43 6.71 4.44 12.03
C LYS A 43 7.37 3.61 10.94
N ILE A 44 6.60 2.83 10.19
CA ILE A 44 7.12 2.03 9.08
C ILE A 44 7.52 2.95 7.92
N ARG A 45 6.62 3.85 7.53
CA ARG A 45 6.78 4.78 6.40
C ARG A 45 7.97 5.72 6.55
N ASP A 46 8.13 6.29 7.73
CA ASP A 46 9.10 7.36 7.94
C ASP A 46 10.52 6.82 8.16
N ASN A 47 10.66 5.54 8.54
CA ASN A 47 11.96 4.90 8.81
C ASN A 47 12.41 3.89 7.75
N SER A 48 11.62 3.62 6.71
CA SER A 48 11.98 2.67 5.65
C SER A 48 12.34 3.37 4.34
N GLU A 49 13.46 2.98 3.74
CA GLU A 49 13.99 3.56 2.50
C GLU A 49 13.08 3.35 1.28
N ILE A 50 12.25 2.30 1.29
CA ILE A 50 11.29 2.02 0.21
C ILE A 50 10.30 3.18 0.00
N PHE A 51 10.07 4.01 1.02
CA PHE A 51 9.18 5.15 0.96
C PHE A 51 9.87 6.46 0.56
N LEU A 52 11.19 6.49 0.31
CA LEU A 52 11.88 7.72 -0.04
C LEU A 52 11.25 8.37 -1.29
N HIS A 53 11.19 7.63 -2.39
CA HIS A 53 10.61 8.12 -3.64
C HIS A 53 9.10 8.40 -3.54
N VAL A 54 8.37 7.55 -2.81
CA VAL A 54 6.94 7.74 -2.53
C VAL A 54 6.70 9.09 -1.83
N LYS A 55 7.51 9.40 -0.81
CA LYS A 55 7.41 10.66 -0.06
C LYS A 55 7.83 11.86 -0.91
N GLU A 56 8.89 11.74 -1.71
CA GLU A 56 9.33 12.78 -2.64
C GLU A 56 8.24 13.17 -3.64
N ASN A 57 7.45 12.21 -4.10
CA ASN A 57 6.31 12.44 -4.99
C ASN A 57 5.02 12.87 -4.27
N GLY A 58 5.06 13.11 -2.95
CA GLY A 58 3.90 13.51 -2.16
C GLY A 58 2.85 12.41 -1.97
N GLN A 59 3.21 11.14 -2.21
CA GLN A 59 2.31 10.00 -2.10
C GLN A 59 2.30 9.41 -0.68
N ILE A 60 1.26 8.64 -0.37
CA ILE A 60 1.10 8.00 0.94
C ILE A 60 1.89 6.68 1.04
N GLY A 61 1.94 5.91 -0.05
CA GLY A 61 2.56 4.58 -0.07
C GLY A 61 1.66 3.45 0.45
N ILE A 62 0.40 3.42 -0.01
CA ILE A 62 -0.54 2.33 0.28
C ILE A 62 -1.06 1.74 -1.04
N PRO A 63 -1.35 0.43 -1.10
CA PRO A 63 -1.21 -0.56 -0.02
C PRO A 63 0.26 -0.85 0.33
N CYS A 64 0.55 -1.02 1.62
CA CYS A 64 1.87 -1.38 2.12
C CYS A 64 1.81 -2.76 2.79
N PHE A 65 2.71 -3.65 2.40
CA PHE A 65 2.74 -5.04 2.85
C PHE A 65 3.95 -5.26 3.77
N VAL A 66 3.68 -5.77 4.97
CA VAL A 66 4.72 -6.28 5.88
C VAL A 66 4.65 -7.79 5.84
N LEU A 67 5.65 -8.39 5.20
CA LEU A 67 5.76 -9.84 5.01
C LEU A 67 6.10 -10.54 6.33
N GLU A 68 5.96 -11.86 6.35
CA GLU A 68 6.18 -12.66 7.57
C GLU A 68 7.63 -12.60 8.08
N ASP A 69 8.59 -12.36 7.17
CA ASP A 69 10.01 -12.21 7.49
C ASP A 69 10.40 -10.77 7.89
N GLY A 70 9.41 -9.87 8.00
CA GLY A 70 9.61 -8.47 8.36
C GLY A 70 10.02 -7.57 7.19
N ARG A 71 10.19 -8.10 5.98
CA ARG A 71 10.39 -7.24 4.79
C ARG A 71 9.14 -6.41 4.53
N ILE A 72 9.36 -5.18 4.09
CA ILE A 72 8.31 -4.23 3.72
C ILE A 72 8.35 -4.05 2.21
N THR A 73 7.19 -4.13 1.57
CA THR A 73 7.05 -3.95 0.12
C THR A 73 5.77 -3.18 -0.22
N LEU A 74 5.78 -2.55 -1.40
CA LEU A 74 4.61 -1.87 -1.98
C LEU A 74 4.06 -2.63 -3.19
N ASP A 75 4.71 -3.75 -3.60
CA ASP A 75 4.24 -4.60 -4.69
C ASP A 75 3.43 -5.77 -4.11
N ALA A 76 2.15 -5.87 -4.47
CA ALA A 76 1.28 -6.93 -3.99
C ALA A 76 1.75 -8.32 -4.44
N LYS A 77 2.51 -8.41 -5.55
CA LYS A 77 3.06 -9.68 -6.04
C LYS A 77 4.03 -10.32 -5.05
N GLU A 78 4.79 -9.51 -4.33
CA GLU A 78 5.72 -10.01 -3.31
C GLU A 78 4.99 -10.58 -2.08
N ALA A 79 3.73 -10.17 -1.87
CA ALA A 79 2.83 -10.76 -0.88
C ALA A 79 1.99 -11.94 -1.42
N GLY A 80 2.26 -12.39 -2.66
CA GLY A 80 1.48 -13.47 -3.31
C GLY A 80 0.11 -13.04 -3.83
N LEU A 81 -0.12 -11.73 -3.98
CA LEU A 81 -1.36 -11.14 -4.47
C LEU A 81 -1.17 -10.55 -5.87
N LYS A 82 -2.25 -10.05 -6.46
CA LYS A 82 -2.24 -9.37 -7.76
C LYS A 82 -2.34 -7.87 -7.55
N ASN A 83 -1.57 -7.10 -8.32
CA ASN A 83 -1.79 -5.66 -8.44
C ASN A 83 -3.06 -5.40 -9.23
N ARG A 84 -3.75 -4.30 -8.93
CA ARG A 84 -4.92 -3.87 -9.68
C ARG A 84 -4.52 -3.68 -11.16
N PRO A 85 -5.27 -4.25 -12.12
CA PRO A 85 -5.04 -3.97 -13.53
C PRO A 85 -5.26 -2.49 -13.83
N ASP A 86 -4.53 -1.94 -14.80
CA ASP A 86 -4.61 -0.53 -15.18
C ASP A 86 -5.92 -0.22 -15.92
N GLU A 87 -7.02 -0.10 -15.17
CA GLU A 87 -8.31 0.35 -15.69
C GLU A 87 -8.41 1.85 -15.45
N ASN A 88 -7.81 2.63 -16.37
CA ASN A 88 -7.77 4.10 -16.41
C ASN A 88 -6.71 4.77 -15.48
N PRO A 89 -5.61 5.31 -16.03
CA PRO A 89 -4.49 5.90 -15.25
C PRO A 89 -4.82 7.23 -14.54
N ALA A 90 -6.07 7.70 -14.59
CA ALA A 90 -6.46 9.06 -14.24
C ALA A 90 -6.75 9.33 -12.76
N PHE A 91 -6.46 8.42 -11.83
CA PHE A 91 -6.70 8.65 -10.39
C PHE A 91 -5.44 9.00 -9.56
N CYS A 92 -4.30 9.25 -10.21
CA CYS A 92 -3.08 9.74 -9.55
C CYS A 92 -2.43 10.92 -10.28
N SER A 93 -3.22 11.94 -10.65
CA SER A 93 -2.65 13.18 -11.19
C SER A 93 -3.36 14.42 -10.67
N LEU A 94 -2.94 14.86 -9.48
CA LEU A 94 -2.74 16.29 -9.23
C LEU A 94 -1.23 16.50 -9.05
N GLY A 95 -0.49 16.49 -10.17
CA GLY A 95 0.94 16.76 -10.24
C GLY A 95 1.67 15.84 -11.23
N ALA A 96 1.85 16.30 -12.47
CA ALA A 96 2.54 15.57 -13.52
C ALA A 96 4.07 15.63 -13.38
N ASN A 97 4.79 14.53 -13.66
CA ASN A 97 5.77 14.43 -14.76
C ASN A 97 6.61 13.13 -14.72
N SER A 98 6.54 12.41 -15.84
CA SER A 98 7.60 11.63 -16.51
C SER A 98 8.69 10.95 -15.67
N GLU A 99 8.57 9.63 -15.48
CA GLU A 99 9.40 8.59 -16.11
C GLU A 99 9.26 7.27 -15.32
N GLY A 100 8.54 6.32 -15.91
CA GLY A 100 8.77 4.88 -15.74
C GLY A 100 8.94 4.33 -14.32
N LYS A 101 7.85 4.22 -13.58
CA LYS A 101 7.53 3.01 -12.80
C LYS A 101 6.09 3.10 -12.35
N ARG A 102 5.38 1.96 -12.41
CA ARG A 102 4.06 1.83 -11.80
C ARG A 102 4.15 2.36 -10.38
N CYS A 103 3.16 3.21 -10.05
CA CYS A 103 2.92 3.78 -8.73
C CYS A 103 3.07 2.74 -7.62
#